data_AF-A0A177WGP1-F1
#
_entry.id   AF-A0A177WGP1-F1
#
_cell.length_a   1.000
_cell.length_b   1.000
_cell.length_c   1.000
_cell.angle_alpha   90.00
_cell.angle_beta   90.00
_cell.angle_gamma   90.00
#
_symmetry.space_group_name_H-M   'P 1'
#
loop_
_entity.id
_entity.type
_entity.pdbx_description
1 polymer ?
#
loop_
_entity_poly.entity_id
_entity_poly.type
_entity_poly.pdbx_seq_one_letter_code
_entity_poly.pdbx_strand_id
1 'polypeptide(L)'
;MKDDEARKRLLDEVRQKTMDRIALEEKNFKLNNLKIQNRWREIMKLAKSDELKKQIQILQQVHDRHLDRKNTTIENLGHDLIEAEEQFSTALQSHLINIDTLIDLQNARLSNLKNRFEGDLNMLDSEFSTERLKLQSHQAKEKADILGIMARAEHEFQESEADARHEYSSIKDDVKNKNLEEKHAIRIQLEGAVEDLWRQFQLALNQYNSSTEERKRQFEELKQKDQKNAKEIEQQMKRLVKLQESIAHLKTKLSNNFKEYEERNKSLREEKETIQAQFQSLKKRMNAFREQERQRLTELTIVSNNVLKVLHKKVRTAEEIIKLAEMNRKLETESERVIPFYKESNSDDVDKIARTQLNVGLPKEFDAMSQFNKRHNKALLDQLALEKQRMQSQEENDHLRSILKQYLDGISLNENVLNQLNPLFVVNGCTSAPIRHGGQLNITYVEAAHAHVDMC
;
A
#
# COMPACT_ATOMS: atom_id res chain seq x y z
N MET A 1 64.11 -126.64 -42.89
CA MET A 1 63.29 -126.77 -41.65
C MET A 1 63.93 -126.13 -40.41
N LYS A 2 65.25 -126.04 -40.25
CA LYS A 2 65.87 -125.23 -39.16
C LYS A 2 66.21 -123.77 -39.55
N ASP A 3 66.40 -123.47 -40.84
CA ASP A 3 66.70 -122.10 -41.31
C ASP A 3 65.49 -121.16 -41.46
N ASP A 4 64.30 -121.68 -41.80
CA ASP A 4 63.08 -120.86 -41.90
C ASP A 4 62.52 -120.47 -40.53
N GLU A 5 62.68 -121.31 -39.51
CA GLU A 5 62.33 -120.96 -38.13
C GLU A 5 63.27 -119.90 -37.55
N ALA A 6 64.57 -119.95 -37.88
CA ALA A 6 65.53 -118.92 -37.48
C ALA A 6 65.24 -117.57 -38.16
N ARG A 7 64.89 -117.58 -39.46
CA ARG A 7 64.50 -116.38 -40.22
C ARG A 7 63.18 -115.77 -39.73
N LYS A 8 62.19 -116.61 -39.40
CA LYS A 8 60.90 -116.19 -38.86
C LYS A 8 61.03 -115.63 -37.44
N ARG A 9 61.86 -116.26 -36.58
CA ARG A 9 62.21 -115.70 -35.27
C ARG A 9 62.93 -114.36 -35.38
N LEU A 10 63.85 -114.20 -36.33
CA LEU A 10 64.56 -112.93 -36.54
C LEU A 10 63.61 -111.82 -37.05
N LEU A 11 62.68 -112.16 -37.95
CA LEU A 11 61.65 -111.23 -38.44
C LEU A 11 60.63 -110.85 -37.34
N ASP A 12 60.22 -111.81 -36.52
CA ASP A 12 59.33 -111.56 -35.39
C ASP A 12 60.03 -110.76 -34.28
N GLU A 13 61.33 -110.97 -34.07
CA GLU A 13 62.15 -110.18 -33.15
C GLU A 13 62.35 -108.74 -33.65
N VAL A 14 62.53 -108.54 -34.97
CA VAL A 14 62.57 -107.20 -35.58
C VAL A 14 61.21 -106.51 -35.49
N ARG A 15 60.10 -107.23 -35.72
CA ARG A 15 58.74 -106.71 -35.55
C ARG A 15 58.46 -106.33 -34.10
N GLN A 16 58.83 -107.18 -33.14
CA GLN A 16 58.69 -106.90 -31.73
C GLN A 16 59.50 -105.66 -31.34
N LYS A 17 60.76 -105.55 -31.80
CA LYS A 17 61.58 -104.35 -31.60
C LYS A 17 60.95 -103.09 -32.21
N THR A 18 60.31 -103.19 -33.38
CA THR A 18 59.61 -102.04 -34.00
C THR A 18 58.33 -101.66 -33.24
N MET A 19 57.57 -102.64 -32.76
CA MET A 19 56.36 -102.41 -31.95
C MET A 19 56.70 -101.86 -30.57
N ASP A 20 57.76 -102.36 -29.94
CA ASP A 20 58.29 -101.82 -28.68
C ASP A 20 58.82 -100.38 -28.88
N ARG A 21 59.43 -100.08 -30.04
CA ARG A 21 59.84 -98.72 -30.41
C ARG A 21 58.64 -97.80 -30.59
N ILE A 22 57.59 -98.24 -31.30
CA ILE A 22 56.36 -97.47 -31.49
C ILE A 22 55.64 -97.27 -30.14
N ALA A 23 55.54 -98.30 -29.30
CA ALA A 23 54.94 -98.19 -27.97
C ALA A 23 55.73 -97.25 -27.05
N LEU A 24 57.07 -97.25 -27.17
CA LEU A 24 57.93 -96.30 -26.48
C LEU A 24 57.74 -94.87 -27.02
N GLU A 25 57.64 -94.69 -28.34
CA GLU A 25 57.33 -93.42 -28.99
C GLU A 25 55.93 -92.90 -28.60
N GLU A 26 54.90 -93.74 -28.50
CA GLU A 26 53.56 -93.37 -28.04
C GLU A 26 53.55 -93.00 -26.55
N LYS A 27 54.26 -93.75 -25.70
CA LYS A 27 54.43 -93.41 -24.28
C LYS A 27 55.17 -92.08 -24.14
N ASN A 28 56.24 -91.88 -24.92
CA ASN A 28 56.99 -90.63 -24.97
C ASN A 28 56.13 -89.48 -25.49
N PHE A 29 55.27 -89.73 -26.49
CA PHE A 29 54.34 -88.74 -27.02
C PHE A 29 53.30 -88.32 -25.97
N LYS A 30 52.67 -89.28 -25.27
CA LYS A 30 51.71 -88.98 -24.18
C LYS A 30 52.38 -88.20 -23.05
N LEU A 31 53.58 -88.61 -22.65
CA LEU A 31 54.35 -87.94 -21.60
C LEU A 31 54.80 -86.55 -22.04
N ASN A 32 55.26 -86.38 -23.28
CA ASN A 32 55.62 -85.08 -23.84
C ASN A 32 54.39 -84.17 -23.99
N ASN A 33 53.25 -84.69 -24.41
CA ASN A 33 52.00 -83.94 -24.50
C ASN A 33 51.53 -83.45 -23.12
N LEU A 34 51.61 -84.30 -22.08
CA LEU A 34 51.34 -83.87 -20.70
C LEU A 34 52.32 -82.80 -20.21
N LYS A 35 53.61 -82.93 -20.52
CA LYS A 35 54.62 -81.90 -20.23
C LYS A 35 54.33 -80.59 -20.94
N ILE A 36 53.93 -80.63 -22.22
CA ILE A 36 53.56 -79.47 -23.03
C ILE A 36 52.28 -78.83 -22.46
N GLN A 37 51.24 -79.61 -22.14
CA GLN A 37 50.02 -79.10 -21.53
C GLN A 37 50.27 -78.47 -20.16
N ASN A 38 51.12 -79.07 -19.32
CA ASN A 38 51.50 -78.47 -18.04
C ASN A 38 52.23 -77.14 -18.24
N ARG A 39 53.19 -77.07 -19.17
CA ARG A 39 53.86 -75.82 -19.54
C ARG A 39 52.88 -74.77 -20.07
N TRP A 40 51.92 -75.16 -20.93
CA TRP A 40 50.88 -74.25 -21.42
C TRP A 40 49.96 -73.76 -20.30
N ARG A 41 49.60 -74.61 -19.34
CA ARG A 41 48.81 -74.20 -18.17
C ARG A 41 49.59 -73.19 -17.31
N GLU A 42 50.88 -73.39 -17.10
CA GLU A 42 51.73 -72.43 -16.38
C GLU A 42 51.81 -71.10 -17.13
N ILE A 43 52.07 -71.12 -18.43
CA ILE A 43 52.11 -69.91 -19.28
C ILE A 43 50.76 -69.18 -19.25
N MET A 44 49.64 -69.89 -19.41
CA MET A 44 48.29 -69.30 -19.39
C MET A 44 47.93 -68.76 -18.00
N LYS A 45 48.34 -69.41 -16.92
CA LYS A 45 48.16 -68.90 -15.55
C LYS A 45 48.94 -67.61 -15.33
N LEU A 46 50.19 -67.55 -15.79
CA LEU A 46 51.01 -66.34 -15.71
C LEU A 46 50.39 -65.20 -16.53
N ALA A 47 50.02 -65.48 -17.78
CA ALA A 47 49.35 -64.49 -18.65
C ALA A 47 48.04 -63.98 -18.04
N LYS A 48 47.20 -64.88 -17.49
CA LYS A 48 45.95 -64.47 -16.85
C LYS A 48 46.18 -63.71 -15.55
N SER A 49 47.19 -64.10 -14.76
CA SER A 49 47.58 -63.37 -13.55
C SER A 49 48.01 -61.94 -13.88
N ASP A 50 48.80 -61.76 -14.93
CA ASP A 50 49.25 -60.42 -15.36
C ASP A 50 48.10 -59.59 -15.95
N GLU A 51 47.18 -60.21 -16.70
CA GLU A 51 45.95 -59.54 -17.16
C GLU A 51 45.10 -59.06 -15.98
N LEU A 52 44.86 -59.92 -14.98
CA LEU A 52 44.07 -59.57 -13.79
C LEU A 52 44.74 -58.48 -12.96
N LYS A 53 46.07 -58.50 -12.79
CA LYS A 53 46.80 -57.43 -12.11
C LYS A 53 46.61 -56.08 -12.81
N LYS A 54 46.70 -56.06 -14.15
CA LYS A 54 46.43 -54.85 -14.95
C LYS A 54 44.98 -54.37 -14.78
N GLN A 55 44.00 -55.28 -14.78
CA GLN A 55 42.60 -54.93 -14.55
C GLN A 55 42.36 -54.35 -13.14
N ILE A 56 42.96 -54.95 -12.10
CA ILE A 56 42.89 -54.43 -10.73
C ILE A 56 43.50 -53.02 -10.66
N GLN A 57 44.64 -52.80 -11.33
CA GLN A 57 45.27 -51.48 -11.36
C GLN A 57 44.39 -50.44 -12.06
N ILE A 58 43.76 -50.78 -13.18
CA ILE A 58 42.81 -49.89 -13.87
C ILE A 58 41.61 -49.60 -12.96
N LEU A 59 41.05 -50.62 -12.31
CA LEU A 59 39.90 -50.46 -11.41
C LEU A 59 40.25 -49.58 -10.21
N GLN A 60 41.44 -49.75 -9.64
CA GLN A 60 41.95 -48.90 -8.56
C GLN A 60 42.06 -47.44 -9.02
N GLN A 61 42.68 -47.18 -10.17
CA GLN A 61 42.77 -45.81 -10.71
C GLN A 61 41.41 -45.17 -10.97
N VAL A 62 40.45 -45.96 -11.46
CA VAL A 62 39.07 -45.49 -11.68
C VAL A 62 38.41 -45.18 -10.34
N HIS A 63 38.56 -46.05 -9.34
CA HIS A 63 38.03 -45.85 -8.00
C HIS A 63 38.62 -44.60 -7.33
N ASP A 64 39.94 -44.42 -7.40
CA ASP A 64 40.63 -43.26 -6.84
C ASP A 64 40.10 -41.96 -7.48
N ARG A 65 39.94 -41.92 -8.82
CA ARG A 65 39.32 -40.76 -9.50
C ARG A 65 37.88 -40.51 -9.06
N HIS A 66 37.10 -41.56 -8.77
CA HIS A 66 35.74 -41.40 -8.26
C HIS A 66 35.73 -40.89 -6.82
N LEU A 67 36.66 -41.36 -5.98
CA LEU A 67 36.85 -40.86 -4.62
C LEU A 67 37.26 -39.39 -4.64
N ASP A 68 38.24 -39.01 -5.46
CA ASP A 68 38.68 -37.62 -5.59
C ASP A 68 37.53 -36.70 -5.99
N ARG A 69 36.76 -37.08 -7.03
CA ARG A 69 35.58 -36.31 -7.45
C ARG A 69 34.56 -36.18 -6.32
N LYS A 70 34.28 -37.27 -5.59
CA LYS A 70 33.36 -37.24 -4.45
C LYS A 70 33.88 -36.36 -3.33
N ASN A 71 35.17 -36.44 -3.01
CA ASN A 71 35.80 -35.59 -2.01
C ASN A 71 35.74 -34.12 -2.40
N THR A 72 36.05 -33.77 -3.65
CA THR A 72 35.89 -32.38 -4.15
C THR A 72 34.44 -31.93 -4.08
N THR A 73 33.47 -32.78 -4.41
CA THR A 73 32.05 -32.41 -4.24
C THR A 73 31.66 -32.20 -2.79
N ILE A 74 32.19 -33.00 -1.86
CA ILE A 74 31.94 -32.84 -0.42
C ILE A 74 32.57 -31.53 0.07
N GLU A 75 33.80 -31.22 -0.34
CA GLU A 75 34.46 -29.97 0.00
C GLU A 75 33.68 -28.77 -0.51
N ASN A 76 33.26 -28.77 -1.79
CA ASN A 76 32.46 -27.69 -2.36
C ASN A 76 31.13 -27.52 -1.60
N LEU A 77 30.42 -28.61 -1.33
CA LEU A 77 29.18 -28.56 -0.54
C LEU A 77 29.41 -28.04 0.89
N GLY A 78 30.58 -28.33 1.47
CA GLY A 78 30.99 -27.79 2.76
C GLY A 78 31.19 -26.28 2.71
N HIS A 79 31.83 -25.77 1.66
CA HIS A 79 31.99 -24.32 1.45
C HIS A 79 30.65 -23.63 1.20
N ASP A 80 29.81 -24.21 0.34
CA ASP A 80 28.46 -23.68 0.04
C ASP A 80 27.60 -23.60 1.30
N LEU A 81 27.73 -24.57 2.22
CA LEU A 81 27.00 -24.56 3.50
C LEU A 81 27.46 -23.43 4.41
N ILE A 82 28.78 -23.24 4.54
CA ILE A 82 29.36 -22.15 5.33
C ILE A 82 28.93 -20.80 4.75
N GLU A 83 29.02 -20.63 3.43
CA GLU A 83 28.60 -19.38 2.77
C GLU A 83 27.10 -19.11 3.00
N ALA A 84 26.25 -20.13 2.89
CA ALA A 84 24.82 -19.99 3.15
C ALA A 84 24.53 -19.63 4.61
N GLU A 85 25.28 -20.18 5.57
CA GLU A 85 25.16 -19.85 7.00
C GLU A 85 25.60 -18.40 7.27
N GLU A 86 26.71 -17.94 6.68
CA GLU A 86 27.18 -16.56 6.79
C GLU A 86 26.19 -15.56 6.18
N GLN A 87 25.64 -15.88 5.01
CA GLN A 87 24.59 -15.08 4.36
C GLN A 87 23.34 -15.01 5.23
N PHE A 88 22.89 -16.13 5.79
CA PHE A 88 21.74 -16.17 6.70
C PHE A 88 21.99 -15.35 7.97
N SER A 89 23.15 -15.51 8.60
CA SER A 89 23.55 -14.77 9.81
C SER A 89 23.56 -13.26 9.55
N THR A 90 24.15 -12.84 8.43
CA THR A 90 24.20 -11.43 8.03
C THR A 90 22.80 -10.87 7.74
N ALA A 91 21.95 -11.63 7.04
CA ALA A 91 20.57 -11.24 6.77
C ALA A 91 19.75 -11.13 8.06
N LEU A 92 19.92 -12.06 9.00
CA LEU A 92 19.28 -12.04 10.31
C LEU A 92 19.72 -10.81 11.11
N GLN A 93 21.03 -10.53 11.16
CA GLN A 93 21.56 -9.36 11.85
C GLN A 93 21.00 -8.06 11.25
N SER A 94 20.98 -7.94 9.93
CA SER A 94 20.37 -6.78 9.25
C SER A 94 18.89 -6.64 9.57
N HIS A 95 18.14 -7.74 9.57
CA HIS A 95 16.72 -7.75 9.93
C HIS A 95 16.48 -7.33 11.38
N LEU A 96 17.29 -7.82 12.33
CA LEU A 96 17.20 -7.42 13.73
C LEU A 96 17.48 -5.92 13.92
N ILE A 97 18.53 -5.39 13.27
CA ILE A 97 18.82 -3.95 13.28
C ILE A 97 17.62 -3.17 12.72
N ASN A 98 17.03 -3.61 11.60
CA ASN A 98 15.87 -2.94 11.03
C ASN A 98 14.67 -2.97 11.98
N ILE A 99 14.42 -4.08 12.68
CA ILE A 99 13.38 -4.15 13.71
C ILE A 99 13.67 -3.18 14.86
N ASP A 100 14.90 -3.13 15.35
CA ASP A 100 15.28 -2.23 16.44
C ASP A 100 15.09 -0.75 16.02
N THR A 101 15.50 -0.38 14.80
CA THR A 101 15.26 0.97 14.28
C THR A 101 13.77 1.30 14.15
N LEU A 102 12.94 0.31 13.80
CA LEU A 102 11.49 0.49 13.74
C LEU A 102 10.90 0.67 15.14
N ILE A 103 11.37 -0.10 16.13
CA ILE A 103 10.97 0.04 17.53
C ILE A 103 11.34 1.44 18.04
N ASP A 104 12.57 1.90 17.79
CA ASP A 104 13.02 3.24 18.18
C ASP A 104 12.19 4.34 17.55
N LEU A 105 11.84 4.21 16.26
CA LEU A 105 10.96 5.15 15.57
C LEU A 105 9.56 5.19 16.21
N GLN A 106 9.00 4.04 16.57
CA GLN A 106 7.69 3.99 17.24
C GLN A 106 7.77 4.57 18.66
N ASN A 107 8.83 4.29 19.41
CA ASN A 107 9.05 4.86 20.73
C ASN A 107 9.18 6.39 20.67
N ALA A 108 9.96 6.91 19.71
CA ALA A 108 10.07 8.34 19.47
C ALA A 108 8.73 8.97 19.09
N ARG A 109 7.94 8.32 18.23
CA ARG A 109 6.59 8.78 17.88
C ARG A 109 5.66 8.82 19.09
N LEU A 110 5.65 7.76 19.91
CA LEU A 110 4.84 7.68 21.12
C LEU A 110 5.25 8.73 22.16
N SER A 111 6.56 8.94 22.36
CA SER A 111 7.08 9.97 23.25
C SER A 111 6.68 11.37 22.77
N ASN A 112 6.81 11.66 21.47
CA ASN A 112 6.37 12.94 20.91
C ASN A 112 4.85 13.15 21.07
N LEU A 113 4.04 12.11 20.85
CA LEU A 113 2.60 12.20 21.03
C LEU A 113 2.23 12.45 22.51
N LYS A 114 2.90 11.74 23.43
CA LYS A 114 2.74 11.94 24.87
C LYS A 114 3.11 13.37 25.28
N ASN A 115 4.27 13.86 24.86
CA ASN A 115 4.73 15.21 25.19
C ASN A 115 3.79 16.30 24.65
N ARG A 116 3.25 16.12 23.43
CA ARG A 116 2.25 17.03 22.87
C ARG A 116 0.95 17.00 23.67
N PHE A 117 0.46 15.81 23.99
CA PHE A 117 -0.75 15.66 24.79
C PHE A 117 -0.60 16.29 26.17
N GLU A 118 0.51 16.05 26.86
CA GLU A 118 0.81 16.68 28.15
C GLU A 118 0.97 18.20 28.02
N GLY A 119 1.59 18.68 26.93
CA GLY A 119 1.69 20.11 26.64
C GLY A 119 0.33 20.78 26.42
N ASP A 120 -0.53 20.17 25.62
CA ASP A 120 -1.89 20.66 25.34
C ASP A 120 -2.74 20.63 26.62
N LEU A 121 -2.61 19.59 27.44
CA LEU A 121 -3.33 19.45 28.70
C LEU A 121 -2.89 20.53 29.71
N ASN A 122 -1.58 20.78 29.82
CA ASN A 122 -1.05 21.83 30.68
C ASN A 122 -1.46 23.24 30.20
N MET A 123 -1.44 23.47 28.88
CA MET A 123 -1.92 24.72 28.29
C MET A 123 -3.39 24.94 28.67
N LEU A 124 -4.23 23.93 28.42
CA LEU A 124 -5.66 24.00 28.69
C LEU A 124 -5.95 24.20 30.18
N ASP A 125 -5.24 23.51 31.08
CA ASP A 125 -5.38 23.68 32.53
C ASP A 125 -4.97 25.09 32.98
N SER A 126 -3.91 25.64 32.38
CA SER A 126 -3.49 27.02 32.64
C SER A 126 -4.52 28.05 32.12
N GLU A 127 -5.09 27.83 30.94
CA GLU A 127 -6.14 28.67 30.37
C GLU A 127 -7.38 28.67 31.25
N PHE A 128 -7.89 27.49 31.63
CA PHE A 128 -9.03 27.37 32.54
C PHE A 128 -8.76 27.99 33.91
N SER A 129 -7.57 27.79 34.47
CA SER A 129 -7.19 28.39 35.75
C SER A 129 -7.15 29.91 35.68
N THR A 130 -6.59 30.48 34.60
CA THR A 130 -6.55 31.93 34.41
C THR A 130 -7.92 32.53 34.13
N GLU A 131 -8.75 31.87 33.31
CA GLU A 131 -10.13 32.29 33.05
C GLU A 131 -10.96 32.25 34.33
N ARG A 132 -10.86 31.17 35.10
CA ARG A 132 -11.52 31.04 36.41
C ARG A 132 -11.12 32.16 37.36
N LEU A 133 -9.83 32.47 37.46
CA LEU A 133 -9.36 33.58 38.30
C LEU A 133 -9.89 34.94 37.82
N LYS A 134 -9.91 35.18 36.50
CA LYS A 134 -10.47 36.40 35.92
C LYS A 134 -11.96 36.54 36.21
N LEU A 135 -12.74 35.49 35.99
CA LEU A 135 -14.18 35.47 36.28
C LEU A 135 -14.47 35.71 37.76
N GLN A 136 -13.72 35.04 38.65
CA GLN A 136 -13.88 35.23 40.09
C GLN A 136 -13.51 36.66 40.52
N SER A 137 -12.45 37.24 39.96
CA SER A 137 -12.06 38.63 40.21
C SER A 137 -13.11 39.61 39.68
N HIS A 138 -13.65 39.37 38.49
CA HIS A 138 -14.70 40.19 37.88
C HIS A 138 -15.97 40.16 38.73
N GLN A 139 -16.43 38.97 39.09
CA GLN A 139 -17.61 38.79 39.95
C GLN A 139 -17.42 39.47 41.31
N ALA A 140 -16.21 39.40 41.90
CA ALA A 140 -15.91 40.07 43.15
C ALA A 140 -15.97 41.60 43.03
N LYS A 141 -15.45 42.16 41.92
CA LYS A 141 -15.51 43.59 41.62
C LYS A 141 -16.95 44.06 41.39
N GLU A 142 -17.70 43.39 40.51
CA GLU A 142 -19.10 43.72 40.24
C GLU A 142 -19.95 43.66 41.52
N LYS A 143 -19.74 42.63 42.35
CA LYS A 143 -20.41 42.55 43.65
C LYS A 143 -20.06 43.73 44.55
N ALA A 144 -18.78 44.12 44.62
CA ALA A 144 -18.35 45.27 45.40
C ALA A 144 -18.94 46.59 44.88
N ASP A 145 -18.99 46.77 43.56
CA ASP A 145 -19.54 47.96 42.91
C ASP A 145 -21.06 48.08 43.15
N ILE A 146 -21.81 46.98 42.99
CA ILE A 146 -23.24 46.95 43.28
C ILE A 146 -23.50 47.25 44.75
N LEU A 147 -22.76 46.62 45.67
CA LEU A 147 -22.88 46.91 47.11
C LEU A 147 -22.54 48.38 47.41
N GLY A 148 -21.54 48.95 46.72
CA GLY A 148 -21.18 50.36 46.84
C GLY A 148 -22.27 51.30 46.33
N ILE A 149 -22.91 50.99 45.20
CA ILE A 149 -24.06 51.75 44.67
C ILE A 149 -25.24 51.66 45.63
N MET A 150 -25.57 50.46 46.13
CA MET A 150 -26.64 50.26 47.11
C MET A 150 -26.39 51.07 48.38
N ALA A 151 -25.16 51.05 48.91
CA ALA A 151 -24.81 51.81 50.10
C ALA A 151 -24.91 53.33 49.87
N ARG A 152 -24.49 53.83 48.69
CA ARG A 152 -24.65 55.26 48.33
C ARG A 152 -26.13 55.64 48.18
N ALA A 153 -26.92 54.83 47.49
CA ALA A 153 -28.35 55.09 47.30
C ALA A 153 -29.12 55.07 48.64
N GLU A 154 -28.78 54.15 49.54
CA GLU A 154 -29.33 54.10 50.89
C GLU A 154 -28.95 55.35 51.70
N HIS A 155 -27.70 55.81 51.61
CA HIS A 155 -27.26 57.03 52.27
C HIS A 155 -27.99 58.27 51.73
N GLU A 156 -28.10 58.42 50.40
CA GLU A 156 -28.83 59.52 49.76
C GLU A 156 -30.32 59.51 50.15
N PHE A 157 -30.92 58.32 50.24
CA PHE A 157 -32.32 58.18 50.69
C PHE A 157 -32.48 58.60 52.15
N GLN A 158 -31.57 58.19 53.04
CA GLN A 158 -31.58 58.58 54.45
C GLN A 158 -31.37 60.09 54.62
N GLU A 159 -30.49 60.70 53.84
CA GLU A 159 -30.26 62.15 53.83
C GLU A 159 -31.49 62.91 53.34
N SER A 160 -32.09 62.49 52.21
CA SER A 160 -33.33 63.08 51.70
C SER A 160 -34.51 62.92 52.67
N GLU A 161 -34.61 61.77 53.35
CA GLU A 161 -35.62 61.57 54.38
C GLU A 161 -35.38 62.49 55.59
N ALA A 162 -34.12 62.68 56.01
CA ALA A 162 -33.76 63.60 57.08
C ALA A 162 -34.09 65.05 56.72
N ASP A 163 -33.75 65.49 55.50
CA ASP A 163 -34.08 66.81 54.98
C ASP A 163 -35.59 67.04 54.91
N ALA A 164 -36.35 66.09 54.35
CA ALA A 164 -37.80 66.17 54.29
C ALA A 164 -38.44 66.23 55.70
N ARG A 165 -37.91 65.47 56.67
CA ARG A 165 -38.34 65.55 58.08
C ARG A 165 -38.01 66.91 58.69
N HIS A 166 -36.84 67.47 58.39
CA HIS A 166 -36.42 68.78 58.87
C HIS A 166 -37.29 69.91 58.27
N GLU A 167 -37.52 69.90 56.95
CA GLU A 167 -38.41 70.82 56.25
C GLU A 167 -39.84 70.74 56.79
N TYR A 168 -40.37 69.53 56.98
CA TYR A 168 -41.70 69.35 57.56
C TYR A 168 -41.79 69.93 58.97
N SER A 169 -40.77 69.72 59.81
CA SER A 169 -40.70 70.33 61.14
C SER A 169 -40.67 71.87 61.06
N SER A 170 -39.89 72.43 60.13
CA SER A 170 -39.80 73.87 59.91
C SER A 170 -41.14 74.46 59.46
N ILE A 171 -41.80 73.87 58.46
CA ILE A 171 -43.12 74.31 57.97
C ILE A 171 -44.16 74.23 59.09
N LYS A 172 -44.12 73.15 59.89
CA LYS A 172 -45.02 72.99 61.04
C LYS A 172 -44.83 74.11 62.06
N ASP A 173 -43.58 74.47 62.36
CA ASP A 173 -43.28 75.56 63.29
C ASP A 173 -43.65 76.94 62.70
N ASP A 174 -43.44 77.16 61.40
CA ASP A 174 -43.87 78.38 60.70
C ASP A 174 -45.39 78.55 60.70
N VAL A 175 -46.14 77.47 60.43
CA VAL A 175 -47.61 77.48 60.48
C VAL A 175 -48.09 77.72 61.92
N LYS A 176 -47.42 77.14 62.91
CA LYS A 176 -47.72 77.39 64.32
C LYS A 176 -47.47 78.86 64.68
N ASN A 177 -46.38 79.46 64.21
CA ASN A 177 -46.07 80.87 64.43
C ASN A 177 -47.06 81.79 63.73
N LYS A 178 -47.39 81.55 62.45
CA LYS A 178 -48.43 82.30 61.73
C LYS A 178 -49.79 82.22 62.42
N ASN A 179 -50.20 81.04 62.88
CA ASN A 179 -51.43 80.89 63.65
C ASN A 179 -51.40 81.66 64.97
N LEU A 180 -50.24 81.74 65.64
CA LEU A 180 -50.08 82.55 66.84
C LEU A 180 -50.17 84.05 66.50
N GLU A 181 -49.53 84.51 65.44
CA GLU A 181 -49.60 85.88 64.94
C GLU A 181 -51.02 86.27 64.53
N GLU A 182 -51.71 85.43 63.76
CA GLU A 182 -53.12 85.62 63.38
C GLU A 182 -54.03 85.63 64.61
N LYS A 183 -53.82 84.72 65.56
CA LYS A 183 -54.56 84.72 66.84
C LYS A 183 -54.31 86.02 67.61
N HIS A 184 -53.09 86.56 67.59
CA HIS A 184 -52.78 87.84 68.21
C HIS A 184 -53.41 89.01 67.46
N ALA A 185 -53.37 89.02 66.13
CA ALA A 185 -53.99 90.03 65.29
C ALA A 185 -55.52 90.06 65.45
N ILE A 186 -56.16 88.89 65.43
CA ILE A 186 -57.60 88.74 65.65
C ILE A 186 -57.97 89.16 67.08
N ARG A 187 -57.15 88.85 68.08
CA ARG A 187 -57.38 89.32 69.46
C ARG A 187 -57.42 90.84 69.53
N ILE A 188 -56.44 91.52 68.92
CA ILE A 188 -56.38 92.99 68.86
C ILE A 188 -57.59 93.55 68.11
N GLN A 189 -57.97 92.94 66.98
CA GLN A 189 -59.16 93.35 66.22
C GLN A 189 -60.46 93.12 67.00
N LEU A 190 -60.58 92.01 67.72
CA LEU A 190 -61.75 91.70 68.53
C LEU A 190 -61.83 92.57 69.79
N GLU A 191 -60.72 92.91 70.42
CA GLU A 191 -60.70 93.88 71.53
C GLU A 191 -61.21 95.25 71.04
N GLY A 192 -60.77 95.72 69.87
CA GLY A 192 -61.31 96.95 69.25
C GLY A 192 -62.78 96.83 68.83
N ALA A 193 -63.18 95.70 68.24
CA ALA A 193 -64.56 95.46 67.84
C ALA A 193 -65.50 95.29 69.05
N VAL A 194 -65.01 94.77 70.18
CA VAL A 194 -65.78 94.65 71.44
C VAL A 194 -66.02 96.02 72.05
N GLU A 195 -65.07 96.96 71.98
CA GLU A 195 -65.29 98.35 72.40
C GLU A 195 -66.35 99.06 71.53
N ASP A 196 -66.30 98.86 70.21
CA ASP A 196 -67.28 99.41 69.27
C ASP A 196 -68.66 98.75 69.39
N LEU A 197 -68.70 97.42 69.55
CA LEU A 197 -69.93 96.66 69.73
C LEU A 197 -70.54 96.91 71.09
N TRP A 198 -69.79 97.15 72.16
CA TRP A 198 -70.37 97.49 73.47
C TRP A 198 -71.19 98.79 73.41
N ARG A 199 -70.72 99.76 72.61
CA ARG A 199 -71.43 101.01 72.33
C ARG A 199 -72.68 100.80 71.45
N GLN A 200 -72.65 99.84 70.51
CA GLN A 200 -73.80 99.51 69.66
C GLN A 200 -74.80 98.55 70.33
N PHE A 201 -74.34 97.67 71.22
CA PHE A 201 -75.13 96.67 71.93
C PHE A 201 -76.12 97.32 72.89
N GLN A 202 -75.77 98.44 73.53
CA GLN A 202 -76.75 99.20 74.34
C GLN A 202 -77.88 99.82 73.51
N LEU A 203 -77.63 100.17 72.25
CA LEU A 203 -78.66 100.68 71.35
C LEU A 203 -79.51 99.55 70.77
N ALA A 204 -78.90 98.41 70.42
CA ALA A 204 -79.58 97.29 69.79
C ALA A 204 -80.31 96.35 70.77
N LEU A 205 -79.89 96.24 72.04
CA LEU A 205 -80.55 95.38 73.06
C LEU A 205 -82.01 95.79 73.30
N ASN A 206 -82.31 97.09 73.25
CA ASN A 206 -83.67 97.63 73.38
C ASN A 206 -84.54 97.35 72.14
N GLN A 207 -83.93 97.13 70.97
CA GLN A 207 -84.62 96.92 69.69
C GLN A 207 -84.76 95.43 69.33
N TYR A 208 -83.87 94.58 69.86
CA TYR A 208 -83.78 93.15 69.54
C TYR A 208 -84.70 92.27 70.41
N ASN A 209 -84.99 92.67 71.66
CA ASN A 209 -85.92 91.94 72.55
C ASN A 209 -87.37 91.89 72.02
N SER A 210 -87.76 92.77 71.11
CA SER A 210 -89.14 92.86 70.61
C SER A 210 -89.41 92.06 69.34
N SER A 211 -88.40 91.51 68.64
CA SER A 211 -88.59 91.10 67.25
C SER A 211 -87.96 89.77 66.78
N THR A 212 -87.22 89.00 67.59
CA THR A 212 -86.31 87.98 67.01
C THR A 212 -86.26 86.59 67.68
N GLU A 213 -87.36 86.08 68.21
CA GLU A 213 -87.44 84.64 68.58
C GLU A 213 -87.70 83.71 67.37
N GLU A 214 -88.43 84.17 66.35
CA GLU A 214 -89.00 83.24 65.36
C GLU A 214 -88.10 82.92 64.16
N ARG A 215 -87.18 83.83 63.78
CA ARG A 215 -86.21 83.60 62.68
C ARG A 215 -85.02 82.72 63.05
N LYS A 216 -84.68 82.61 64.34
CA LYS A 216 -83.58 81.75 64.82
C LYS A 216 -83.85 80.26 64.58
N ARG A 217 -85.13 79.85 64.61
CA ARG A 217 -85.51 78.43 64.49
C ARG A 217 -85.38 77.89 63.06
N GLN A 218 -85.60 78.72 62.04
CA GLN A 218 -85.61 78.29 60.64
C GLN A 218 -84.20 78.22 60.00
N PHE A 219 -83.24 79.00 60.52
CA PHE A 219 -81.86 79.00 60.02
C PHE A 219 -81.05 77.77 60.48
N GLU A 220 -81.31 77.28 61.69
CA GLU A 220 -80.57 76.14 62.27
C GLU A 220 -80.89 74.80 61.55
N GLU A 221 -82.11 74.63 61.02
CA GLU A 221 -82.49 73.45 60.25
C GLU A 221 -81.82 73.37 58.86
N LEU A 222 -81.64 74.51 58.18
CA LEU A 222 -81.00 74.56 56.86
C LEU A 222 -79.48 74.34 56.96
N LYS A 223 -78.84 74.88 58.00
CA LYS A 223 -77.39 74.71 58.26
C LYS A 223 -76.98 73.25 58.50
N GLN A 224 -77.84 72.47 59.17
CA GLN A 224 -77.57 71.04 59.42
C GLN A 224 -77.70 70.17 58.15
N LYS A 225 -78.56 70.55 57.19
CA LYS A 225 -78.69 69.85 55.91
C LYS A 225 -77.47 70.09 55.01
N ASP A 226 -76.98 71.33 54.95
CA ASP A 226 -75.80 71.69 54.15
C ASP A 226 -74.52 71.01 54.64
N GLN A 227 -74.34 70.90 55.96
CA GLN A 227 -73.17 70.22 56.54
C GLN A 227 -73.15 68.71 56.28
N LYS A 228 -74.32 68.07 56.12
CA LYS A 228 -74.42 66.65 55.75
C LYS A 228 -74.10 66.43 54.27
N ASN A 229 -74.65 67.27 53.39
CA ASN A 229 -74.38 67.20 51.95
C ASN A 229 -72.89 67.46 51.62
N ALA A 230 -72.25 68.42 52.29
CA ALA A 230 -70.82 68.69 52.10
C ALA A 230 -69.93 67.50 52.46
N LYS A 231 -70.25 66.78 53.55
CA LYS A 231 -69.51 65.58 53.97
C LYS A 231 -69.68 64.40 53.00
N GLU A 232 -70.87 64.22 52.42
CA GLU A 232 -71.09 63.19 51.39
C GLU A 232 -70.35 63.50 50.09
N ILE A 233 -70.35 64.77 49.65
CA ILE A 233 -69.59 65.20 48.46
C ILE A 233 -68.09 64.95 48.66
N GLU A 234 -67.54 65.30 49.83
CA GLU A 234 -66.11 65.09 50.13
C GLU A 234 -65.72 63.60 50.11
N GLN A 235 -66.59 62.72 50.62
CA GLN A 235 -66.37 61.28 50.59
C GLN A 235 -66.45 60.69 49.17
N GLN A 236 -67.41 61.14 48.36
CA GLN A 236 -67.53 60.74 46.96
C GLN A 236 -66.33 61.22 46.13
N MET A 237 -65.85 62.46 46.36
CA MET A 237 -64.69 63.02 45.66
C MET A 237 -63.40 62.25 45.99
N LYS A 238 -63.19 61.87 47.26
CA LYS A 238 -62.07 61.02 47.69
C LYS A 238 -62.12 59.62 47.06
N ARG A 239 -63.30 59.03 46.90
CA ARG A 239 -63.46 57.74 46.19
C ARG A 239 -63.13 57.87 44.70
N LEU A 240 -63.55 58.96 44.07
CA LEU A 240 -63.31 59.22 42.65
C LEU A 240 -61.81 59.36 42.37
N VAL A 241 -61.08 60.13 43.19
CA VAL A 241 -59.62 60.27 43.06
C VAL A 241 -58.91 58.92 43.19
N LYS A 242 -59.25 58.11 44.20
CA LYS A 242 -58.65 56.77 44.37
C LYS A 242 -58.91 55.83 43.20
N LEU A 243 -60.13 55.85 42.64
CA LEU A 243 -60.46 55.06 41.46
C LEU A 243 -59.68 55.56 40.23
N GLN A 244 -59.50 56.88 40.09
CA GLN A 244 -58.76 57.48 38.98
C GLN A 244 -57.26 57.16 39.06
N GLU A 245 -56.66 57.18 40.26
CA GLU A 245 -55.28 56.73 40.52
C GLU A 245 -55.11 55.23 40.21
N SER A 246 -56.07 54.39 40.61
CA SER A 246 -56.05 52.95 40.30
C SER A 246 -56.11 52.68 38.80
N ILE A 247 -56.96 53.42 38.06
CA ILE A 247 -57.02 53.33 36.60
C ILE A 247 -55.69 53.78 35.97
N ALA A 248 -55.09 54.86 36.45
CA ALA A 248 -53.80 55.35 35.95
C ALA A 248 -52.68 54.32 36.19
N HIS A 249 -52.62 53.71 37.38
CA HIS A 249 -51.67 52.65 37.71
C HIS A 249 -51.84 51.40 36.85
N LEU A 250 -53.08 50.95 36.62
CA LEU A 250 -53.35 49.79 35.76
C LEU A 250 -52.99 50.07 34.29
N LYS A 251 -53.21 51.31 33.81
CA LYS A 251 -52.80 51.72 32.46
C LYS A 251 -51.28 51.73 32.29
N THR A 252 -50.53 52.28 33.23
CA THR A 252 -49.05 52.25 33.17
C THR A 252 -48.52 50.82 33.28
N LYS A 253 -49.08 49.99 34.16
CA LYS A 253 -48.71 48.58 34.27
C LYS A 253 -48.97 47.80 32.98
N LEU A 254 -50.11 48.02 32.32
CA LEU A 254 -50.43 47.41 31.03
C LEU A 254 -49.45 47.86 29.94
N SER A 255 -49.14 49.16 29.87
CA SER A 255 -48.19 49.70 28.90
C SER A 255 -46.78 49.15 29.09
N ASN A 256 -46.30 49.03 30.33
CA ASN A 256 -44.98 48.48 30.62
C ASN A 256 -44.91 47.00 30.22
N ASN A 257 -45.93 46.22 30.60
CA ASN A 257 -45.98 44.81 30.26
C ASN A 257 -46.04 44.57 28.74
N PHE A 258 -46.78 45.42 28.01
CA PHE A 258 -46.79 45.39 26.54
C PHE A 258 -45.39 45.62 25.95
N LYS A 259 -44.66 46.64 26.42
CA LYS A 259 -43.29 46.94 25.96
C LYS A 259 -42.31 45.80 26.27
N GLU A 260 -42.36 45.26 27.49
CA GLU A 260 -41.53 44.12 27.90
C GLU A 260 -41.78 42.88 27.02
N TYR A 261 -43.04 42.56 26.72
CA TYR A 261 -43.36 41.46 25.82
C TYR A 261 -42.94 41.73 24.37
N GLU A 262 -43.06 42.96 23.90
CA GLU A 262 -42.65 43.34 22.55
C GLU A 262 -41.13 43.23 22.39
N GLU A 263 -40.35 43.77 23.33
CA GLU A 263 -38.89 43.67 23.35
C GLU A 263 -38.43 42.21 23.45
N ARG A 264 -39.04 41.42 24.35
CA ARG A 264 -38.71 40.00 24.50
C ARG A 264 -39.06 39.19 23.25
N ASN A 265 -40.18 39.48 22.60
CA ASN A 265 -40.55 38.81 21.35
C ASN A 265 -39.67 39.25 20.17
N LYS A 266 -39.10 40.47 20.23
CA LYS A 266 -38.16 40.95 19.22
C LYS A 266 -36.80 40.26 19.38
N SER A 267 -36.25 40.22 20.59
CA SER A 267 -34.98 39.53 20.85
C SER A 267 -35.04 38.04 20.50
N LEU A 268 -36.11 37.34 20.89
CA LEU A 268 -36.31 35.94 20.53
C LEU A 268 -36.41 35.70 19.02
N ARG A 269 -36.96 36.65 18.25
CA ARG A 269 -37.00 36.58 16.78
C ARG A 269 -35.62 36.77 16.17
N GLU A 270 -34.85 37.73 16.67
CA GLU A 270 -33.48 37.99 16.21
C GLU A 270 -32.56 36.78 16.53
N GLU A 271 -32.67 36.21 17.73
CA GLU A 271 -31.95 34.98 18.11
C GLU A 271 -32.35 33.79 17.21
N LYS A 272 -33.65 33.63 16.93
CA LYS A 272 -34.11 32.59 16.00
C LYS A 272 -33.53 32.76 14.60
N GLU A 273 -33.54 33.98 14.07
CA GLU A 273 -33.02 34.27 12.73
C GLU A 273 -31.50 34.07 12.65
N THR A 274 -30.75 34.48 13.67
CA THR A 274 -29.29 34.26 13.73
C THR A 274 -28.95 32.77 13.78
N ILE A 275 -29.63 31.98 14.62
CA ILE A 275 -29.47 30.52 14.69
C ILE A 275 -29.86 29.87 13.35
N GLN A 276 -30.95 30.31 12.73
CA GLN A 276 -31.39 29.80 11.43
C GLN A 276 -30.37 30.11 10.33
N ALA A 277 -29.75 31.28 10.33
CA ALA A 277 -28.69 31.65 9.40
C ALA A 277 -27.42 30.81 9.61
N GLN A 278 -27.00 30.61 10.87
CA GLN A 278 -25.89 29.72 11.23
C GLN A 278 -26.16 28.27 10.78
N PHE A 279 -27.37 27.76 11.01
CA PHE A 279 -27.78 26.43 10.55
C PHE A 279 -27.73 26.30 9.02
N GLN A 280 -28.20 27.31 8.28
CA GLN A 280 -28.13 27.30 6.81
C GLN A 280 -26.68 27.34 6.32
N SER A 281 -25.82 28.16 6.93
CA SER A 281 -24.39 28.22 6.60
C SER A 281 -23.70 26.87 6.86
N LEU A 282 -23.95 26.27 8.02
CA LEU A 282 -23.42 24.95 8.37
C LEU A 282 -23.93 23.87 7.41
N LYS A 283 -25.21 23.88 7.05
CA LYS A 283 -25.80 22.94 6.09
C LYS A 283 -25.16 23.09 4.71
N LYS A 284 -24.90 24.31 4.25
CA LYS A 284 -24.16 24.56 3.00
C LYS A 284 -22.74 24.00 3.07
N ARG A 285 -22.00 24.25 4.16
CA ARG A 285 -20.65 23.73 4.37
C ARG A 285 -20.63 22.20 4.42
N MET A 286 -21.59 21.58 5.12
CA MET A 286 -21.73 20.12 5.19
C MET A 286 -21.98 19.52 3.81
N ASN A 287 -22.87 20.11 3.02
CA ASN A 287 -23.16 19.63 1.66
C ASN A 287 -21.96 19.79 0.73
N ALA A 288 -21.24 20.91 0.80
CA ALA A 288 -20.01 21.13 0.03
C ALA A 288 -18.93 20.10 0.38
N PHE A 289 -18.74 19.82 1.68
CA PHE A 289 -17.82 18.78 2.14
C PHE A 289 -18.20 17.38 1.63
N ARG A 290 -19.49 17.02 1.72
CA ARG A 290 -19.99 15.74 1.19
C ARG A 290 -19.77 15.60 -0.31
N GLU A 291 -19.98 16.67 -1.08
CA GLU A 291 -19.77 16.66 -2.52
C GLU A 291 -18.28 16.53 -2.87
N GLN A 292 -17.40 17.26 -2.17
CA GLN A 292 -15.96 17.16 -2.35
C GLN A 292 -15.44 15.75 -2.04
N GLU A 293 -15.90 15.14 -0.93
CA GLU A 293 -15.45 13.79 -0.56
C GLU A 293 -16.00 12.74 -1.54
N ARG A 294 -17.22 12.93 -2.05
CA ARG A 294 -17.77 12.10 -3.13
C ARG A 294 -16.92 12.20 -4.39
N GLN A 295 -16.53 13.41 -4.81
CA GLN A 295 -15.66 13.62 -5.96
C GLN A 295 -14.30 12.94 -5.76
N ARG A 296 -13.66 13.16 -4.61
CA ARG A 296 -12.38 12.52 -4.28
C ARG A 296 -12.44 11.00 -4.32
N LEU A 297 -13.52 10.41 -3.79
CA LEU A 297 -13.74 8.97 -3.84
C LEU A 297 -13.94 8.47 -5.28
N THR A 298 -14.69 9.20 -6.10
CA THR A 298 -14.86 8.84 -7.52
C THR A 298 -13.55 8.90 -8.29
N GLU A 299 -12.74 9.94 -8.09
CA GLU A 299 -11.43 10.09 -8.73
C GLU A 299 -10.49 8.96 -8.32
N LEU A 300 -10.40 8.67 -7.03
CA LEU A 300 -9.57 7.57 -6.51
C LEU A 300 -10.01 6.22 -7.10
N THR A 301 -11.32 5.99 -7.21
CA THR A 301 -11.88 4.77 -7.77
C THR A 301 -11.56 4.64 -9.25
N ILE A 302 -11.64 5.73 -10.02
CA ILE A 302 -11.30 5.74 -11.45
C ILE A 302 -9.80 5.48 -11.64
N VAL A 303 -8.95 6.18 -10.90
CA VAL A 303 -7.49 6.01 -10.99
C VAL A 303 -7.08 4.60 -10.58
N SER A 304 -7.60 4.10 -9.47
CA SER A 304 -7.33 2.73 -8.99
C SER A 304 -7.75 1.69 -10.02
N ASN A 305 -8.97 1.79 -10.56
CA ASN A 305 -9.44 0.86 -11.59
C ASN A 305 -8.61 0.93 -12.88
N ASN A 306 -8.14 2.12 -13.27
CA ASN A 306 -7.27 2.27 -14.44
C ASN A 306 -5.91 1.61 -14.21
N VAL A 307 -5.30 1.82 -13.04
CA VAL A 307 -4.03 1.18 -12.66
C VAL A 307 -4.19 -0.34 -12.61
N LEU A 308 -5.26 -0.84 -12.00
CA LEU A 308 -5.57 -2.27 -11.95
C LEU A 308 -5.73 -2.86 -13.37
N LYS A 309 -6.43 -2.17 -14.28
CA LYS A 309 -6.55 -2.61 -15.68
C LYS A 309 -5.18 -2.69 -16.37
N VAL A 310 -4.31 -1.71 -16.17
CA VAL A 310 -2.94 -1.71 -16.73
C VAL A 310 -2.11 -2.84 -16.16
N LEU A 311 -2.15 -3.06 -14.84
CA LEU A 311 -1.45 -4.15 -14.19
C LEU A 311 -1.94 -5.52 -14.66
N HIS A 312 -3.27 -5.72 -14.75
CA HIS A 312 -3.83 -6.96 -15.29
C HIS A 312 -3.41 -7.21 -16.74
N LYS A 313 -3.33 -6.17 -17.57
CA LYS A 313 -2.78 -6.31 -18.94
C LYS A 313 -1.33 -6.77 -18.90
N LYS A 314 -0.48 -6.17 -18.06
CA LYS A 314 0.93 -6.58 -17.90
C LYS A 314 1.07 -8.02 -17.40
N VAL A 315 0.24 -8.43 -16.44
CA VAL A 315 0.21 -9.81 -15.94
C VAL A 315 -0.20 -10.77 -17.04
N ARG A 316 -1.25 -10.48 -17.81
CA ARG A 316 -1.66 -11.31 -18.95
C ARG A 316 -0.55 -11.46 -19.99
N THR A 317 0.11 -10.35 -20.37
CA THR A 317 1.24 -10.43 -21.32
C THR A 317 2.40 -11.26 -20.76
N ALA A 318 2.69 -11.15 -19.46
CA ALA A 318 3.73 -11.96 -18.82
C ALA A 318 3.34 -13.46 -18.79
N GLU A 319 2.09 -13.78 -18.45
CA GLU A 319 1.57 -15.14 -18.50
C GLU A 319 1.61 -15.72 -19.92
N GLU A 320 1.25 -14.94 -20.94
CA GLU A 320 1.34 -15.33 -22.35
C GLU A 320 2.78 -15.64 -22.75
N ILE A 321 3.74 -14.77 -22.38
CA ILE A 321 5.18 -15.00 -22.63
C ILE A 321 5.67 -16.27 -21.94
N ILE A 322 5.31 -16.49 -20.68
CA ILE A 322 5.71 -17.69 -19.93
C ILE A 322 5.11 -18.96 -20.55
N LYS A 323 3.82 -18.94 -20.92
CA LYS A 323 3.15 -20.07 -21.58
C LYS A 323 3.79 -20.38 -22.92
N LEU A 324 4.10 -19.37 -23.73
CA LEU A 324 4.83 -19.54 -24.99
C LEU A 324 6.23 -20.13 -24.76
N ALA A 325 6.96 -19.63 -23.75
CA ALA A 325 8.28 -20.15 -23.39
C ALA A 325 8.21 -21.62 -22.94
N GLU A 326 7.21 -22.00 -22.14
CA GLU A 326 7.00 -23.39 -21.70
C GLU A 326 6.65 -24.32 -22.88
N MET A 327 5.78 -23.87 -23.79
CA MET A 327 5.45 -24.64 -25.01
C MET A 327 6.69 -24.81 -25.90
N ASN A 328 7.48 -23.76 -26.09
CA ASN A 328 8.71 -23.83 -26.87
C ASN A 328 9.75 -24.74 -26.20
N ARG A 329 9.86 -24.73 -24.87
CA ARG A 329 10.76 -25.61 -24.10
C ARG A 329 10.46 -27.10 -24.30
N LYS A 330 9.21 -27.47 -24.62
CA LYS A 330 8.85 -28.85 -24.97
C LYS A 330 9.52 -29.35 -26.25
N LEU A 331 9.84 -28.45 -27.19
CA LEU A 331 10.46 -28.77 -28.47
C LEU A 331 11.99 -28.74 -28.42
N GLU A 332 12.58 -28.24 -27.33
CA GLU A 332 14.03 -28.19 -27.13
C GLU A 332 14.61 -29.56 -26.81
N THR A 333 15.84 -29.79 -27.28
CA THR A 333 16.60 -31.02 -27.04
C THR A 333 17.10 -31.11 -25.59
N GLU A 334 17.42 -32.32 -25.11
CA GLU A 334 17.89 -32.52 -23.73
C GLU A 334 19.17 -31.71 -23.43
N SER A 335 20.07 -31.57 -24.40
CA SER A 335 21.27 -30.74 -24.31
C SER A 335 20.95 -29.26 -24.08
N GLU A 336 19.97 -28.72 -24.81
CA GLU A 336 19.52 -27.33 -24.70
C GLU A 336 18.68 -27.05 -23.44
N ARG A 337 18.07 -28.09 -22.86
CA ARG A 337 17.33 -27.98 -21.59
C ARG A 337 18.24 -27.96 -20.37
N VAL A 338 19.36 -28.69 -20.42
CA VAL A 338 20.36 -28.79 -19.35
C VAL A 338 21.35 -27.63 -19.42
N ILE A 339 21.72 -27.19 -20.62
CA ILE A 339 22.59 -26.03 -20.84
C ILE A 339 21.92 -25.07 -21.85
N PRO A 340 20.95 -24.24 -21.41
CA PRO A 340 20.28 -23.27 -22.27
C PRO A 340 21.20 -22.15 -22.76
N PHE A 341 22.26 -21.88 -22.02
CA PHE A 341 23.20 -20.78 -22.27
C PHE A 341 24.60 -21.36 -22.46
N TYR A 342 25.08 -21.33 -23.70
CA TYR A 342 26.42 -21.80 -24.03
C TYR A 342 27.48 -20.83 -23.49
N LYS A 343 28.51 -21.37 -22.84
CA LYS A 343 29.75 -20.63 -22.62
C LYS A 343 30.45 -20.45 -23.96
N GLU A 344 30.68 -19.20 -24.31
CA GLU A 344 31.45 -18.81 -25.48
C GLU A 344 32.81 -19.49 -25.42
N SER A 345 33.02 -20.47 -26.29
CA SER A 345 34.30 -21.18 -26.33
C SER A 345 35.33 -20.47 -27.19
N ASN A 346 35.12 -19.19 -27.56
CA ASN A 346 36.07 -18.23 -28.19
C ASN A 346 35.39 -16.85 -28.51
N SER A 347 34.86 -16.09 -27.55
CA SER A 347 34.25 -14.75 -27.84
C SER A 347 35.07 -13.54 -27.43
N ASP A 348 36.14 -13.71 -26.63
CA ASP A 348 36.91 -12.56 -26.15
C ASP A 348 37.55 -11.74 -27.30
N ASP A 349 37.67 -12.33 -28.50
CA ASP A 349 38.14 -11.66 -29.70
C ASP A 349 37.00 -11.16 -30.61
N VAL A 350 35.86 -11.86 -30.71
CA VAL A 350 34.75 -11.48 -31.62
C VAL A 350 33.91 -10.34 -31.04
N ASP A 351 33.65 -10.32 -29.73
CA ASP A 351 32.88 -9.26 -29.07
C ASP A 351 33.68 -7.94 -29.00
N LYS A 352 35.02 -8.01 -28.95
CA LYS A 352 35.90 -6.84 -29.04
C LYS A 352 35.90 -6.24 -30.44
N ILE A 353 35.90 -7.07 -31.49
CA ILE A 353 35.88 -6.62 -32.90
C ILE A 353 34.52 -5.98 -33.26
N ALA A 354 33.41 -6.59 -32.83
CA ALA A 354 32.07 -6.05 -33.11
C ALA A 354 31.82 -4.70 -32.41
N ARG A 355 32.26 -4.55 -31.16
CA ARG A 355 32.13 -3.29 -30.39
C ARG A 355 33.06 -2.17 -30.89
N THR A 356 34.18 -2.51 -31.54
CA THR A 356 35.11 -1.50 -32.09
C THR A 356 34.73 -1.04 -33.49
N GLN A 357 34.02 -1.84 -34.29
CA GLN A 357 33.63 -1.46 -35.66
C GLN A 357 32.25 -0.78 -35.76
N LEU A 358 31.33 -1.02 -34.81
CA LEU A 358 29.99 -0.42 -34.81
C LEU A 358 29.80 0.46 -33.57
N ASN A 359 30.17 1.73 -33.72
CA ASN A 359 30.03 2.77 -32.70
C ASN A 359 28.56 3.25 -32.60
N VAL A 360 27.64 2.31 -32.34
CA VAL A 360 26.22 2.59 -32.11
C VAL A 360 25.92 2.13 -30.69
N GLY A 361 25.62 3.07 -29.80
CA GLY A 361 25.18 2.74 -28.45
C GLY A 361 23.88 1.94 -28.53
N LEU A 362 23.97 0.61 -28.43
CA LEU A 362 22.78 -0.23 -28.41
C LEU A 362 22.00 0.06 -27.12
N PRO A 363 20.66 0.14 -27.19
CA PRO A 363 19.82 0.29 -26.00
C PRO A 363 20.11 -0.82 -24.98
N LYS A 364 20.09 -0.51 -23.68
CA LYS A 364 20.40 -1.48 -22.60
C LYS A 364 19.51 -2.73 -22.64
N GLU A 365 18.34 -2.62 -23.25
CA GLU A 365 17.40 -3.70 -23.52
C GLU A 365 17.99 -4.79 -24.43
N PHE A 366 18.96 -4.45 -25.28
CA PHE A 366 19.60 -5.38 -26.20
C PHE A 366 20.58 -6.33 -25.49
N ASP A 367 21.32 -5.81 -24.50
CA ASP A 367 22.16 -6.64 -23.63
C ASP A 367 21.31 -7.61 -22.80
N ALA A 368 20.13 -7.16 -22.33
CA ALA A 368 19.21 -8.00 -21.58
C ALA A 368 18.65 -9.19 -22.39
N MET A 369 18.54 -9.05 -23.72
CA MET A 369 18.06 -10.11 -24.63
C MET A 369 19.20 -10.92 -25.27
N SER A 370 20.47 -10.59 -24.98
CA SER A 370 21.64 -11.21 -25.62
C SER A 370 21.65 -12.74 -25.51
N GLN A 371 21.31 -13.28 -24.33
CA GLN A 371 21.26 -14.72 -24.09
C GLN A 371 20.12 -15.43 -24.84
N PHE A 372 18.95 -14.80 -24.94
CA PHE A 372 17.84 -15.30 -25.75
C PHE A 372 18.20 -15.33 -27.24
N ASN A 373 18.83 -14.27 -27.74
CA ASN A 373 19.26 -14.18 -29.14
C ASN A 373 20.32 -15.25 -29.47
N LYS A 374 21.27 -15.51 -28.57
CA LYS A 374 22.24 -16.61 -28.73
C LYS A 374 21.55 -17.97 -28.84
N ARG A 375 20.54 -18.22 -27.99
CA ARG A 375 19.74 -19.45 -28.01
C ARG A 375 18.94 -19.59 -29.30
N HIS A 376 18.30 -18.51 -29.75
CA HIS A 376 17.55 -18.47 -31.00
C HIS A 376 18.45 -18.75 -32.22
N ASN A 377 19.61 -18.11 -32.28
CA ASN A 377 20.57 -18.29 -33.37
C ASN A 377 21.11 -19.73 -33.43
N LYS A 378 21.32 -20.37 -32.28
CA LYS A 378 21.73 -21.78 -32.24
C LYS A 378 20.67 -22.71 -32.82
N ALA A 379 19.41 -22.56 -32.39
CA ALA A 379 18.30 -23.33 -32.95
C ALA A 379 18.16 -23.11 -34.47
N LEU A 380 18.38 -21.88 -34.95
CA LEU A 380 18.39 -21.55 -36.37
C LEU A 380 19.54 -22.25 -37.12
N LEU A 381 20.75 -22.27 -36.56
CA LEU A 381 21.89 -22.97 -37.17
C LEU A 381 21.65 -24.49 -37.24
N ASP A 382 21.05 -25.06 -36.20
CA ASP A 382 20.73 -26.49 -36.17
C ASP A 382 19.60 -26.82 -37.17
N GLN A 383 18.60 -25.96 -37.31
CA GLN A 383 17.59 -26.08 -38.37
C GLN A 383 18.25 -26.07 -39.76
N LEU A 384 19.15 -25.12 -40.04
CA LEU A 384 19.85 -25.03 -41.33
C LEU A 384 20.73 -26.26 -41.59
N ALA A 385 21.40 -26.79 -40.56
CA ALA A 385 22.20 -28.00 -40.68
C ALA A 385 21.34 -29.24 -40.99
N LEU A 386 20.18 -29.38 -40.33
CA LEU A 386 19.21 -30.44 -40.59
C LEU A 386 18.61 -30.33 -41.99
N GLU A 387 18.28 -29.12 -42.44
CA GLU A 387 17.80 -28.89 -43.81
C GLU A 387 18.85 -29.31 -44.84
N LYS A 388 20.13 -28.97 -44.63
CA LYS A 388 21.22 -29.39 -45.50
C LYS A 388 21.39 -30.92 -45.53
N GLN A 389 21.37 -31.57 -44.37
CA GLN A 389 21.46 -33.03 -44.29
C GLN A 389 20.26 -33.70 -44.98
N ARG A 390 19.04 -33.18 -44.79
CA ARG A 390 17.84 -33.67 -45.48
C ARG A 390 17.99 -33.58 -46.99
N MET A 391 18.48 -32.45 -47.50
CA MET A 391 18.74 -32.26 -48.93
C MET A 391 19.75 -33.28 -49.45
N GLN A 392 20.88 -33.48 -48.75
CA GLN A 392 21.89 -34.46 -49.12
C GLN A 392 21.34 -35.90 -49.12
N SER A 393 20.62 -36.30 -48.07
CA SER A 393 19.99 -37.61 -48.00
C SER A 393 18.93 -37.80 -49.08
N GLN A 394 18.24 -36.74 -49.48
CA GLN A 394 17.28 -36.78 -50.58
C GLN A 394 17.98 -36.97 -51.93
N GLU A 395 19.06 -36.23 -52.19
CA GLU A 395 19.92 -36.42 -53.38
C GLU A 395 20.50 -37.84 -53.44
N GLU A 396 21.00 -38.37 -52.33
CA GLU A 396 21.50 -39.75 -52.24
C GLU A 396 20.38 -40.77 -52.46
N ASN A 397 19.18 -40.56 -51.91
CA ASN A 397 18.04 -41.44 -52.12
C ASN A 397 17.61 -41.45 -53.59
N ASP A 398 17.54 -40.27 -54.21
CA ASP A 398 17.24 -40.13 -55.64
C ASP A 398 18.32 -40.81 -56.49
N HIS A 399 19.59 -40.68 -56.12
CA HIS A 399 20.70 -41.37 -56.78
C HIS A 399 20.61 -42.90 -56.63
N LEU A 400 20.36 -43.42 -55.42
CA LEU A 400 20.18 -44.85 -55.16
C LEU A 400 18.95 -45.40 -55.87
N ARG A 401 17.84 -44.66 -55.92
CA ARG A 401 16.66 -45.00 -56.71
C ARG A 401 16.99 -45.06 -58.20
N SER A 402 17.81 -44.14 -58.69
CA SER A 402 18.28 -44.16 -60.07
C SER A 402 19.17 -45.38 -60.36
N ILE A 403 20.10 -45.72 -59.48
CA ILE A 403 20.95 -46.93 -59.62
C ILE A 403 20.10 -48.20 -59.55
N LEU A 404 19.18 -48.29 -58.59
CA LEU A 404 18.27 -49.43 -58.45
C LEU A 404 17.41 -49.58 -59.71
N LYS A 405 16.89 -48.47 -60.24
CA LYS A 405 16.16 -48.46 -61.51
C LYS A 405 17.05 -48.98 -62.65
N GLN A 406 18.28 -48.49 -62.77
CA GLN A 406 19.24 -48.96 -63.78
C GLN A 406 19.58 -50.47 -63.63
N TYR A 407 19.71 -50.97 -62.40
CA TYR A 407 19.96 -52.38 -62.11
C TYR A 407 18.76 -53.27 -62.46
N LEU A 408 17.54 -52.84 -62.11
CA LEU A 408 16.29 -53.53 -62.47
C LEU A 408 16.06 -53.51 -63.98
N ASP A 409 16.35 -52.39 -64.64
CA ASP A 409 16.35 -52.24 -66.10
C ASP A 409 17.44 -53.14 -66.75
N GLY A 410 18.56 -53.40 -66.07
CA GLY A 410 19.59 -54.33 -66.53
C GLY A 410 19.23 -55.82 -66.40
N ILE A 411 18.29 -56.18 -65.52
CA ILE A 411 17.88 -57.58 -65.25
C ILE A 411 16.54 -57.92 -65.90
N SER A 412 15.63 -56.94 -65.99
CA SER A 412 14.30 -57.12 -66.58
C SER A 412 14.25 -56.55 -67.99
N LEU A 413 13.67 -57.30 -68.92
CA LEU A 413 13.45 -56.85 -70.30
C LEU A 413 12.22 -55.94 -70.34
N ASN A 414 12.44 -54.62 -70.34
CA ASN A 414 11.38 -53.60 -70.40
C ASN A 414 11.52 -52.76 -71.69
N GLU A 415 10.41 -52.23 -72.25
CA GLU A 415 10.44 -51.45 -73.51
C GLU A 415 11.40 -50.25 -73.47
N ASN A 416 11.54 -49.61 -72.30
CA ASN A 416 12.47 -48.50 -72.10
C ASN A 416 13.95 -48.91 -72.22
N VAL A 417 14.29 -50.16 -71.91
CA VAL A 417 15.65 -50.71 -71.97
C VAL A 417 16.04 -51.05 -73.41
N LEU A 418 15.08 -51.45 -74.24
CA LEU A 418 15.28 -51.74 -75.66
C LEU A 418 15.45 -50.47 -76.50
N ASN A 419 14.87 -49.35 -76.06
CA ASN A 419 14.97 -48.04 -76.72
C ASN A 419 16.22 -47.23 -76.33
N GLN A 420 16.98 -47.68 -75.32
CA GLN A 420 18.22 -47.04 -74.86
C GLN A 420 19.44 -47.92 -75.20
N LEU A 421 20.64 -47.33 -75.21
CA LEU A 421 21.90 -48.04 -75.47
C LEU A 421 22.10 -49.16 -74.44
N ASN A 422 21.95 -50.41 -74.88
CA ASN A 422 21.98 -51.58 -74.03
C ASN A 422 23.03 -52.60 -74.50
N PRO A 423 23.51 -53.49 -73.63
CA PRO A 423 24.44 -54.57 -74.01
C PRO A 423 23.72 -55.77 -74.68
N LEU A 424 22.38 -55.74 -74.74
CA LEU A 424 21.55 -56.84 -75.26
C LEU A 424 21.32 -56.74 -76.78
N PHE A 425 21.32 -55.53 -77.36
CA PHE A 425 21.15 -55.31 -78.80
C PHE A 425 22.14 -54.25 -79.31
N VAL A 426 23.29 -54.69 -79.79
CA VAL A 426 24.40 -53.83 -80.21
C VAL A 426 24.26 -53.45 -81.68
N VAL A 427 24.04 -52.16 -81.97
CA VAL A 427 24.01 -51.62 -83.33
C VAL A 427 25.20 -50.67 -83.50
N ASN A 428 26.00 -50.87 -84.56
CA ASN A 428 27.15 -50.02 -84.90
C ASN A 428 28.21 -49.85 -83.79
N GLY A 429 28.44 -50.87 -82.95
CA GLY A 429 29.50 -50.85 -81.93
C GLY A 429 29.23 -49.96 -80.72
N CYS A 430 28.04 -49.37 -80.60
CA CYS A 430 27.66 -48.58 -79.44
C CYS A 430 27.05 -49.47 -78.34
N THR A 431 27.79 -49.70 -77.25
CA THR A 431 27.33 -50.48 -76.09
C THR A 431 27.59 -49.76 -74.78
N SER A 432 26.73 -49.95 -73.78
CA SER A 432 26.91 -49.45 -72.41
C SER A 432 27.79 -50.35 -71.52
N ALA A 433 28.35 -51.44 -72.04
CA ALA A 433 29.29 -52.31 -71.31
C ALA A 433 30.70 -51.69 -71.27
N PRO A 434 31.46 -51.83 -70.17
CA PRO A 434 32.83 -51.33 -70.09
C PRO A 434 33.73 -52.10 -71.06
N ILE A 435 34.06 -51.48 -72.20
CA ILE A 435 35.04 -52.00 -73.15
C ILE A 435 36.43 -51.77 -72.56
N ARG A 436 37.17 -52.86 -72.27
CA ARG A 436 38.60 -52.76 -71.94
C ARG A 436 39.35 -52.30 -73.19
N HIS A 437 39.75 -51.04 -73.24
CA HIS A 437 40.77 -50.60 -74.20
C HIS A 437 42.13 -51.16 -73.77
N GLY A 438 42.66 -52.10 -74.57
CA GLY A 438 44.02 -52.57 -74.42
C GLY A 438 45.02 -51.48 -74.78
N GLY A 439 45.82 -51.08 -73.81
CA GLY A 439 47.17 -50.54 -74.00
C GLY A 439 47.30 -49.07 -74.39
N GLN A 440 47.49 -48.22 -73.38
CA GLN A 440 48.50 -47.16 -73.44
C GLN A 440 49.05 -46.93 -72.03
N LEU A 441 50.36 -47.16 -71.89
CA LEU A 441 51.16 -46.84 -70.72
C LEU A 441 51.11 -45.32 -70.50
N ASN A 442 50.27 -44.84 -69.58
CA ASN A 442 50.41 -43.49 -69.05
C ASN A 442 51.58 -43.49 -68.06
N ILE A 443 52.74 -43.12 -68.60
CA ILE A 443 53.91 -42.67 -67.85
C ILE A 443 53.48 -41.50 -66.96
N THR A 444 53.64 -41.65 -65.65
CA THR A 444 53.47 -40.57 -64.67
C THR A 444 54.57 -39.53 -64.90
N TYR A 445 54.22 -38.36 -65.43
CA TYR A 445 55.07 -37.18 -65.35
C TYR A 445 54.85 -36.54 -63.97
N VAL A 446 55.90 -36.48 -63.15
CA VAL A 446 55.92 -35.68 -61.93
C VAL A 446 56.44 -34.30 -62.32
N GLU A 447 55.54 -33.34 -62.52
CA GLU A 447 55.91 -31.93 -62.52
C GLU A 447 55.86 -31.41 -61.09
N ALA A 448 57.03 -31.09 -60.55
CA ALA A 448 57.21 -30.37 -59.31
C ALA A 448 56.85 -28.88 -59.52
N ALA A 449 55.59 -28.51 -59.27
CA ALA A 449 55.21 -27.11 -59.13
C ALA A 449 55.36 -26.68 -57.67
N HIS A 450 56.35 -25.82 -57.42
CA HIS A 450 56.55 -25.10 -56.18
C HIS A 450 55.35 -24.20 -55.91
N ALA A 451 54.59 -24.48 -54.84
CA ALA A 451 53.66 -23.51 -54.29
C ALA A 451 54.46 -22.52 -53.43
N HIS A 452 54.65 -21.32 -53.99
CA HIS A 452 55.13 -20.16 -53.27
C HIS A 452 54.11 -19.80 -52.18
N VAL A 453 54.60 -19.69 -50.95
CA VAL A 453 53.89 -19.12 -49.80
C VAL A 453 53.89 -17.61 -49.98
N ASP A 454 52.71 -17.00 -50.11
CA ASP A 454 52.54 -15.57 -49.87
C ASP A 454 51.74 -15.39 -48.58
N MET A 455 52.46 -14.87 -47.57
CA MET A 455 51.92 -14.25 -46.38
C MET A 455 51.43 -12.85 -46.74
N CYS A 456 50.17 -12.55 -46.43
CA CYS A 456 49.71 -11.26 -45.94
C CYS A 456 48.50 -11.50 -45.04
#